data_AF-X1HFS0-F1
#
_entry.id   AF-X1HFS0-F1
#
_cell.length_a   1.000
_cell.length_b   1.000
_cell.length_c   1.000
_cell.angle_alpha   90.00
_cell.angle_beta   90.00
_cell.angle_gamma   90.00
#
_symmetry.space_group_name_H-M   'P 1'
#
loop_
_entity.id
_entity.type
_entity.pdbx_description
1 polymer ?
#
loop_
_entity_poly.entity_id
_entity_poly.type
_entity_poly.pdbx_seq_one_letter_code
_entity_poly.pdbx_strand_id
1 'polypeptide(L)'
;WHANNWFWIIAPLNGKILLEGSPDNTYSRRIAFYNNSEEQVWTNDIVGGSSGISGYPFLITGATIINTKAEKRAGSLTLYGEITEKISLAIIERGFEYKIQDEEPGAEDTGIEVKETGDFEIGEYHKSSWDTFNDLYCAEEDKIWWFRAYCKDDADNKYIAETWMKNIPTLITNECTDTLAFSTKGHGELTNIGANIVTERGFHVIKEFSGSIFDLHKYTFHGFIVSSMETVTQYAPNGALIGWLYVGELLKVVSTKNIYGHPLEEYELDIGTG
;
A
#
# COMPACT_ATOMS: atom_id res chain seq x y z
N TRP A 1 -10.36 -60.08 18.37
CA TRP A 1 -10.20 -60.27 16.92
C TRP A 1 -8.97 -59.50 16.51
N HIS A 2 -7.95 -60.23 16.08
CA HIS A 2 -6.68 -59.70 15.60
C HIS A 2 -6.92 -58.82 14.37
N ALA A 3 -6.66 -57.52 14.48
CA ALA A 3 -6.32 -56.71 13.31
C ALA A 3 -4.80 -56.75 13.21
N ASN A 4 -4.30 -57.39 12.17
CA ASN A 4 -2.87 -57.49 11.90
C ASN A 4 -2.38 -56.10 11.48
N ASN A 5 -1.80 -55.32 12.41
CA ASN A 5 -1.04 -54.15 12.04
C ASN A 5 0.35 -54.60 11.60
N TRP A 6 0.55 -54.73 10.29
CA TRP A 6 1.86 -54.97 9.71
C TRP A 6 2.58 -53.62 9.67
N PHE A 7 3.50 -53.41 10.61
CA PHE A 7 4.47 -52.32 10.53
C PHE A 7 5.63 -52.77 9.65
N TRP A 8 5.93 -52.03 8.58
CA TRP A 8 6.96 -52.44 7.63
C TRP A 8 8.30 -51.78 7.90
N ILE A 9 8.32 -50.64 8.60
CA ILE A 9 9.54 -49.91 8.93
C ILE A 9 9.46 -49.36 10.35
N ILE A 10 10.48 -49.70 11.15
CA ILE A 10 10.77 -49.10 12.45
C ILE A 10 12.20 -48.57 12.37
N ALA A 11 12.36 -47.25 12.34
CA ALA A 11 13.67 -46.62 12.24
C ALA A 11 13.86 -45.57 13.33
N PRO A 12 14.99 -45.60 14.06
CA PRO A 12 15.38 -44.49 14.92
C PRO A 12 15.93 -43.35 14.06
N LEU A 13 15.40 -42.14 14.23
CA LEU A 13 15.90 -40.93 13.58
C LEU A 13 15.95 -39.79 14.60
N ASN A 14 17.14 -39.24 14.87
CA ASN A 14 17.37 -38.12 15.80
C ASN A 14 16.63 -38.25 17.15
N GLY A 15 16.70 -39.43 17.78
CA GLY A 15 16.07 -39.68 19.09
C GLY A 15 14.56 -39.95 19.06
N LYS A 16 13.96 -40.13 17.88
CA LYS A 16 12.53 -40.47 17.69
C LYS A 16 12.37 -41.81 16.97
N ILE A 17 11.20 -42.44 17.14
CA ILE A 17 10.83 -43.69 16.48
C ILE A 17 9.75 -43.38 15.44
N LEU A 18 10.04 -43.70 14.17
CA LEU A 18 9.06 -43.67 13.07
C LEU A 18 8.38 -45.04 12.97
N LEU A 19 7.05 -45.05 12.91
CA LEU A 19 6.24 -46.25 12.66
C LEU A 19 5.35 -46.03 11.43
N GLU A 20 5.56 -46.82 10.38
CA GLU A 20 4.72 -46.82 9.17
C GLU A 20 3.93 -48.14 9.07
N GLY A 21 2.60 -48.05 8.89
CA GLY A 21 1.72 -49.19 8.72
C GLY A 21 0.44 -48.84 7.94
N SER A 22 -0.20 -49.86 7.36
CA SER A 22 -1.49 -49.73 6.67
C SER A 22 -2.53 -50.60 7.39
N PRO A 23 -3.61 -50.01 7.94
CA PRO A 23 -4.69 -50.76 8.54
C PRO A 23 -5.70 -51.17 7.46
N ASP A 24 -5.51 -52.36 6.91
CA ASP A 24 -6.57 -53.19 6.29
C ASP A 24 -7.44 -52.64 5.14
N ASN A 25 -7.07 -51.56 4.46
CA ASN A 25 -7.53 -51.35 3.08
C ASN A 25 -6.54 -50.51 2.26
N THR A 26 -6.56 -50.75 0.96
CA THR A 26 -5.62 -50.27 -0.05
C THR A 26 -5.53 -48.74 -0.23
N TYR A 27 -6.19 -47.95 0.63
CA TYR A 27 -6.39 -46.52 0.41
C TYR A 27 -6.10 -45.62 1.62
N SER A 28 -5.58 -46.15 2.73
CA SER A 28 -5.13 -45.30 3.84
C SER A 28 -3.76 -45.73 4.38
N ARG A 29 -2.80 -44.81 4.30
CA ARG A 29 -1.54 -44.87 5.06
C ARG A 29 -1.70 -43.99 6.29
N ARG A 30 -1.30 -44.50 7.44
CA ARG A 30 -1.25 -43.71 8.68
C ARG A 30 0.20 -43.65 9.15
N ILE A 31 0.68 -42.43 9.33
CA ILE A 31 1.99 -42.17 9.93
C ILE A 31 1.72 -41.67 11.35
N ALA A 32 2.34 -42.32 12.33
CA ALA A 32 2.31 -41.89 13.72
C ALA A 32 3.72 -41.51 14.15
N PHE A 33 3.85 -40.38 14.84
CA PHE A 33 5.09 -39.92 15.45
C PHE A 33 4.95 -39.93 16.97
N TYR A 34 6.00 -40.37 17.66
CA TYR A 34 6.15 -40.20 19.10
C TYR A 34 7.25 -39.17 19.37
N ASN A 35 6.90 -38.09 20.06
CA ASN A 35 7.87 -37.22 20.74
C ASN A 35 7.91 -37.63 22.23
N ASN A 36 9.03 -37.38 22.92
CA ASN A 36 9.26 -37.72 24.33
C ASN A 36 8.33 -36.98 25.33
N SER A 37 7.24 -36.37 24.84
CA SER A 37 6.23 -35.62 25.59
C SER A 37 4.79 -36.16 25.40
N GLU A 38 4.64 -37.42 24.99
CA GLU A 38 3.37 -38.20 24.99
C GLU A 38 2.20 -37.74 24.06
N GLU A 39 2.34 -36.72 23.23
CA GLU A 39 1.28 -36.37 22.26
C GLU A 39 1.36 -37.21 20.96
N GLN A 40 0.27 -37.95 20.68
CA GLN A 40 0.04 -38.63 19.41
C GLN A 40 -0.63 -37.68 18.41
N VAL A 41 0.04 -37.40 17.29
CA VAL A 41 -0.57 -36.70 16.15
C VAL A 41 -0.83 -37.70 15.03
N TRP A 42 -2.10 -37.86 14.66
CA TRP A 42 -2.53 -38.67 13.52
C TRP A 42 -2.76 -37.77 12.30
N THR A 43 -2.09 -38.06 11.19
CA THR A 43 -2.41 -37.46 9.89
C THR A 43 -3.00 -38.55 8.99
N ASN A 44 -4.17 -38.27 8.39
CA ASN A 44 -4.78 -39.12 7.38
C ASN A 44 -4.43 -38.54 6.00
N ASP A 45 -3.83 -39.36 5.14
CA ASP A 45 -3.62 -39.02 3.74
C ASP A 45 -4.75 -39.62 2.89
N ILE A 46 -5.35 -38.83 1.99
CA ILE A 46 -6.29 -39.31 0.96
C ILE A 46 -5.46 -39.56 -0.30
N VAL A 47 -5.14 -40.83 -0.56
CA VAL A 47 -4.28 -41.23 -1.68
C VAL A 47 -5.03 -41.09 -3.01
N GLY A 48 -4.53 -40.21 -3.88
CA GLY A 48 -4.87 -40.16 -5.29
C GLY A 48 -3.65 -39.77 -6.12
N GLY A 49 -2.77 -40.73 -6.43
CA GLY A 49 -1.68 -40.51 -7.38
C GLY A 49 -0.42 -41.31 -7.07
N SER A 50 -0.08 -42.23 -7.95
CA SER A 50 1.13 -43.06 -7.94
C SER A 50 2.42 -42.23 -7.98
N SER A 51 3.40 -42.71 -7.20
CA SER A 51 4.86 -42.47 -7.31
C SER A 51 5.43 -41.29 -6.51
N GLY A 52 5.94 -41.61 -5.32
CA GLY A 52 7.01 -40.85 -4.64
C GLY A 52 6.55 -39.72 -3.73
N ILE A 53 6.17 -40.03 -2.49
CA ILE A 53 5.98 -39.02 -1.44
C ILE A 53 7.30 -38.86 -0.68
N SER A 54 8.11 -37.88 -1.09
CA SER A 54 9.11 -37.25 -0.20
C SER A 54 8.40 -36.15 0.59
N GLY A 55 7.51 -36.54 1.49
CA GLY A 55 6.80 -35.63 2.38
C GLY A 55 7.59 -35.46 3.66
N TYR A 56 8.52 -34.52 3.69
CA TYR A 56 8.94 -33.95 4.98
C TYR A 56 7.69 -33.32 5.60
N PRO A 57 7.33 -33.60 6.86
CA PRO A 57 6.36 -32.77 7.55
C PRO A 57 7.01 -31.40 7.73
N PHE A 58 6.72 -30.48 6.82
CA PHE A 58 6.98 -29.07 7.05
C PHE A 58 6.14 -28.69 8.27
N LEU A 59 6.81 -28.44 9.40
CA LEU A 59 6.24 -27.56 10.40
C LEU A 59 6.07 -26.22 9.68
N ILE A 60 4.84 -25.88 9.32
CA ILE A 60 4.52 -24.56 8.77
C ILE A 60 4.64 -23.62 9.96
N THR A 61 5.82 -23.04 10.15
CA THR A 61 6.02 -21.89 11.04
C THR A 61 5.96 -20.64 10.20
N GLY A 62 5.18 -19.66 10.63
CA GLY A 62 5.10 -18.40 9.89
C GLY A 62 4.24 -17.35 10.57
N ALA A 63 4.41 -16.12 10.12
CA ALA A 63 3.55 -15.01 10.46
C ALA A 63 3.11 -14.29 9.17
N THR A 64 1.85 -13.86 9.15
CA THR A 64 1.29 -13.02 8.08
C THR A 64 1.13 -11.60 8.63
N ILE A 65 1.59 -10.60 7.88
CA ILE A 65 1.65 -9.21 8.32
C ILE A 65 1.14 -8.31 7.20
N ILE A 66 0.41 -7.26 7.57
CA ILE A 66 -0.08 -6.23 6.64
C ILE A 66 0.27 -4.82 7.11
N ASN A 67 0.37 -3.90 6.16
CA ASN A 67 0.41 -2.46 6.42
C ASN A 67 -1.00 -1.94 6.59
N THR A 68 -1.22 -1.05 7.57
CA THR A 68 -2.56 -0.51 7.83
C THR A 68 -2.66 0.95 7.38
N LYS A 69 -1.79 1.83 7.88
CA LYS A 69 -1.79 3.27 7.56
C LYS A 69 -0.55 3.97 8.15
N ALA A 70 -0.40 5.25 7.83
CA ALA A 70 0.44 6.17 8.60
C ALA A 70 -0.40 7.37 9.07
N GLU A 71 -0.09 7.91 10.25
CA GLU A 71 -0.82 9.03 10.81
C GLU A 71 0.15 10.15 11.21
N LYS A 72 0.03 11.30 10.55
CA LYS A 72 0.68 12.55 10.97
C LYS A 72 -0.20 13.25 12.02
N ARG A 73 0.35 13.47 13.21
CA ARG A 73 -0.22 14.36 14.24
C ARG A 73 0.83 15.40 14.61
N ALA A 74 0.42 16.56 15.13
CA ALA A 74 1.32 17.68 15.40
C ALA A 74 2.60 17.25 16.14
N GLY A 75 3.72 17.18 15.41
CA GLY A 75 5.03 16.78 15.93
C GLY A 75 5.33 15.27 15.94
N SER A 76 4.53 14.43 15.29
CA SER A 76 4.77 12.99 15.21
C SER A 76 4.22 12.34 13.94
N LEU A 77 4.94 11.32 13.45
CA LEU A 77 4.44 10.35 12.48
C LEU A 77 4.41 8.98 13.15
N THR A 78 3.25 8.33 13.08
CA THR A 78 3.04 6.98 13.59
C THR A 78 2.73 6.05 12.42
N LEU A 79 3.47 4.95 12.30
CA LEU A 79 3.22 3.88 11.33
C LEU A 79 2.38 2.78 11.99
N TYR A 80 1.45 2.19 11.24
CA TYR A 80 0.53 1.16 11.71
C TYR A 80 0.62 -0.09 10.84
N GLY A 81 0.63 -1.25 11.50
CA GLY A 81 0.61 -2.56 10.86
C GLY A 81 -0.15 -3.56 11.73
N GLU A 82 -0.39 -4.74 11.18
CA GLU A 82 -1.14 -5.80 11.87
C GLU A 82 -0.50 -7.16 11.57
N ILE A 83 -0.30 -7.95 12.63
CA ILE A 83 0.04 -9.37 12.51
C ILE A 83 -1.29 -10.11 12.47
N THR A 84 -1.65 -10.66 11.31
CA THR A 84 -2.97 -11.31 11.09
C THR A 84 -2.94 -12.78 11.45
N GLU A 85 -1.77 -13.42 11.33
CA GLU A 85 -1.59 -14.85 11.61
C GLU A 85 -0.22 -15.12 12.24
N LYS A 86 -0.15 -16.13 13.10
CA LYS A 86 1.06 -16.63 13.79
C LYS A 86 0.92 -18.14 13.99
N ILE A 87 1.82 -18.94 13.42
CA ILE A 87 1.78 -20.41 13.50
C ILE A 87 3.01 -20.92 14.23
N SER A 88 2.80 -21.40 15.46
CA SER A 88 3.80 -22.13 16.28
C SER A 88 5.17 -21.46 16.39
N LEU A 89 5.22 -20.13 16.46
CA LEU A 89 6.44 -19.33 16.66
C LEU A 89 6.24 -18.33 17.81
N ALA A 90 7.33 -17.81 18.39
CA ALA A 90 7.30 -16.69 19.33
C ALA A 90 7.84 -15.45 18.62
N ILE A 91 7.09 -14.34 18.63
CA ILE A 91 7.51 -13.09 17.97
C ILE A 91 8.26 -12.24 18.98
N ILE A 92 9.55 -12.04 18.74
CA ILE A 92 10.44 -11.33 19.67
C ILE A 92 10.75 -9.89 19.27
N GLU A 93 10.52 -9.55 18.00
CA GLU A 93 10.75 -8.23 17.43
C GLU A 93 9.61 -7.91 16.46
N ARG A 94 9.12 -6.66 16.47
CA ARG A 94 8.23 -6.14 15.43
C ARG A 94 8.50 -4.69 15.16
N GLY A 95 8.11 -4.22 14.00
CA GLY A 95 8.33 -2.84 13.61
C GLY A 95 7.97 -2.56 12.17
N PHE A 96 8.67 -1.57 11.63
CA PHE A 96 8.54 -1.13 10.25
C PHE A 96 9.91 -0.92 9.63
N GLU A 97 9.98 -1.09 8.33
CA GLU A 97 11.06 -0.61 7.49
C GLU A 97 10.55 0.54 6.65
N TYR A 98 11.40 1.55 6.40
CA TYR A 98 11.06 2.61 5.46
C TYR A 98 12.20 2.95 4.51
N LYS A 99 11.82 3.52 3.36
CA LYS A 99 12.71 4.04 2.33
C LYS A 99 12.18 5.37 1.82
N ILE A 100 13.10 6.27 1.49
CA ILE A 100 12.82 7.57 0.91
C ILE A 100 13.32 7.52 -0.54
N GLN A 101 12.39 7.40 -1.48
CA GLN A 101 12.65 7.29 -2.92
C GLN A 101 11.33 7.42 -3.68
N ASP A 102 11.41 7.84 -4.94
CA ASP A 102 10.22 8.04 -5.78
C ASP A 102 9.59 6.72 -6.22
N GLU A 103 10.43 5.79 -6.68
CA GLU A 103 10.01 4.49 -7.18
C GLU A 103 9.67 3.53 -6.04
N GLU A 104 8.72 2.63 -6.29
CA GLU A 104 8.39 1.57 -5.32
C GLU A 104 9.61 0.66 -5.08
N PRO A 105 9.98 0.39 -3.81
CA PRO A 105 11.07 -0.54 -3.54
C PRO A 105 10.73 -1.97 -3.96
N GLY A 106 11.75 -2.74 -4.33
CA GLY A 106 11.58 -4.15 -4.66
C GLY A 106 11.12 -4.99 -3.47
N ALA A 107 10.54 -6.17 -3.74
CA ALA A 107 10.09 -7.10 -2.68
C ALA A 107 11.23 -7.50 -1.72
N GLU A 108 12.44 -7.71 -2.25
CA GLU A 108 13.63 -8.09 -1.49
C GLU A 108 14.40 -6.89 -0.91
N ASP A 109 13.99 -5.66 -1.22
CA ASP A 109 14.68 -4.47 -0.71
C ASP A 109 14.51 -4.35 0.81
N THR A 110 15.54 -3.90 1.50
CA THR A 110 15.48 -3.57 2.93
C THR A 110 15.52 -2.07 3.17
N GLY A 111 14.83 -1.60 4.21
CA GLY A 111 14.79 -0.18 4.59
C GLY A 111 15.50 0.11 5.91
N ILE A 112 15.32 1.33 6.40
CA ILE A 112 15.70 1.72 7.76
C ILE A 112 14.67 1.10 8.71
N GLU A 113 15.14 0.29 9.68
CA GLU A 113 14.28 -0.38 10.66
C GLU A 113 13.95 0.54 11.84
N VAL A 114 12.67 0.61 12.20
CA VAL A 114 12.18 1.18 13.47
C VAL A 114 11.34 0.15 14.19
N LYS A 115 11.77 -0.22 15.40
CA LYS A 115 11.36 -1.48 16.01
C LYS A 115 11.19 -1.44 17.51
N GLU A 116 10.57 -2.51 18.01
CA GLU A 116 10.45 -2.83 19.42
C GLU A 116 10.67 -4.33 19.62
N THR A 117 11.24 -4.68 20.77
CA THR A 117 11.51 -6.06 21.19
C THR A 117 10.64 -6.41 22.39
N GLY A 118 10.14 -7.64 22.44
CA GLY A 118 9.18 -8.07 23.47
C GLY A 118 8.64 -9.45 23.18
N ASP A 119 7.50 -9.78 23.78
CA ASP A 119 6.71 -10.95 23.39
C ASP A 119 5.42 -10.43 22.76
N PHE A 120 5.21 -10.76 21.48
CA PHE A 120 4.14 -10.19 20.68
C PHE A 120 3.17 -11.24 20.16
N GLU A 121 1.89 -10.86 20.20
CA GLU A 121 0.77 -11.66 19.71
C GLU A 121 0.14 -11.06 18.45
N ILE A 122 -0.78 -11.82 17.86
CA ILE A 122 -1.65 -11.39 16.76
C ILE A 122 -2.37 -10.08 17.14
N GLY A 123 -2.45 -9.16 16.19
CA GLY A 123 -3.17 -7.91 16.31
C GLY A 123 -2.43 -6.69 15.79
N GLU A 124 -3.11 -5.56 15.88
CA GLU A 124 -2.59 -4.26 15.45
C GLU A 124 -1.44 -3.78 16.35
N TYR A 125 -0.47 -3.12 15.72
CA TYR A 125 0.61 -2.45 16.41
C TYR A 125 1.01 -1.18 15.67
N HIS A 126 1.69 -0.30 16.40
CA HIS A 126 2.10 0.98 15.87
C HIS A 126 3.41 1.45 16.44
N LYS A 127 4.16 2.23 15.66
CA LYS A 127 5.43 2.79 16.10
C LYS A 127 5.58 4.22 15.64
N SER A 128 5.97 5.06 16.59
CA SER A 128 6.54 6.38 16.33
C SER A 128 7.91 6.44 16.99
N SER A 129 8.84 7.13 16.36
CA SER A 129 10.22 7.26 16.80
C SER A 129 10.78 8.62 16.39
N TRP A 130 11.94 8.98 16.96
CA TRP A 130 12.65 10.18 16.54
C TRP A 130 13.14 10.08 15.08
N ASP A 131 13.47 8.87 14.63
CA ASP A 131 13.91 8.61 13.25
C ASP A 131 12.75 8.84 12.27
N THR A 132 11.58 8.25 12.52
CA THR A 132 10.37 8.52 11.70
C THR A 132 9.94 9.98 11.75
N PHE A 133 10.22 10.70 12.84
CA PHE A 133 9.98 12.13 12.90
C PHE A 133 10.95 12.92 11.98
N ASN A 134 12.25 12.73 12.13
CA ASN A 134 13.23 13.50 11.34
C ASN A 134 13.17 13.15 9.85
N ASP A 135 13.05 11.86 9.54
CA ASP A 135 13.22 11.37 8.18
C ASP A 135 11.93 11.49 7.36
N LEU A 136 10.76 11.25 7.98
CA LEU A 136 9.49 11.10 7.27
C LEU A 136 8.49 12.22 7.60
N TYR A 137 8.40 12.65 8.87
CA TYR A 137 7.50 13.74 9.26
C TYR A 137 8.01 15.10 8.75
N CYS A 138 9.29 15.37 8.98
CA CYS A 138 9.97 16.61 8.57
C CYS A 138 10.43 16.61 7.10
N ALA A 139 10.14 15.56 6.34
CA ALA A 139 10.39 15.51 4.91
C ALA A 139 9.61 16.63 4.18
N GLU A 140 10.18 17.12 3.07
CA GLU A 140 9.50 18.04 2.16
C GLU A 140 8.16 17.43 1.69
N GLU A 141 7.16 18.28 1.42
CA GLU A 141 5.78 17.82 1.17
C GLU A 141 5.64 16.93 -0.06
N ASP A 142 6.49 17.12 -1.06
CA ASP A 142 6.57 16.36 -2.30
C ASP A 142 7.47 15.11 -2.21
N LYS A 143 8.14 14.91 -1.08
CA LYS A 143 9.06 13.80 -0.89
C LYS A 143 8.30 12.49 -0.72
N ILE A 144 8.54 11.57 -1.65
CA ILE A 144 7.94 10.24 -1.60
C ILE A 144 8.73 9.35 -0.64
N TRP A 145 7.99 8.63 0.20
CA TRP A 145 8.53 7.58 1.03
C TRP A 145 7.57 6.40 1.12
N TRP A 146 8.17 5.25 1.40
CA TRP A 146 7.52 3.95 1.44
C TRP A 146 7.82 3.32 2.78
N PHE A 147 6.85 2.63 3.36
CA PHE A 147 7.09 1.81 4.54
C PHE A 147 6.44 0.43 4.40
N ARG A 148 6.97 -0.54 5.14
CA ARG A 148 6.32 -1.83 5.33
C ARG A 148 6.49 -2.36 6.73
N ALA A 149 5.49 -3.06 7.22
CA ALA A 149 5.44 -3.73 8.51
C ALA A 149 6.28 -5.01 8.47
N TYR A 150 6.91 -5.36 9.59
CA TYR A 150 7.62 -6.63 9.75
C TYR A 150 7.59 -7.14 11.19
N CYS A 151 7.87 -8.44 11.35
CA CYS A 151 8.20 -9.06 12.63
C CYS A 151 9.34 -10.07 12.48
N LYS A 152 9.99 -10.44 13.60
CA LYS A 152 10.95 -11.54 13.66
C LYS A 152 10.59 -12.51 14.77
N ASP A 153 10.78 -13.79 14.48
CA ASP A 153 10.65 -14.84 15.49
C ASP A 153 11.94 -15.05 16.29
N ASP A 154 11.85 -15.89 17.31
CA ASP A 154 12.96 -16.27 18.19
C ASP A 154 14.09 -17.05 17.49
N ALA A 155 13.86 -17.48 16.24
CA ALA A 155 14.86 -18.08 15.36
C ALA A 155 15.46 -17.07 14.35
N ASP A 156 15.19 -15.77 14.52
CA ASP A 156 15.63 -14.67 13.65
C ASP A 156 15.09 -14.74 12.22
N ASN A 157 14.00 -15.50 11.98
CA ASN A 157 13.30 -15.45 10.71
C ASN A 157 12.48 -14.16 10.65
N LYS A 158 12.65 -13.40 9.57
CA LYS A 158 11.94 -12.15 9.34
C LYS A 158 10.76 -12.37 8.42
N TYR A 159 9.60 -11.93 8.87
CA TYR A 159 8.36 -11.90 8.12
C TYR A 159 8.03 -10.43 7.82
N ILE A 160 7.67 -10.12 6.58
CA ILE A 160 7.40 -8.77 6.10
C ILE A 160 6.01 -8.71 5.48
N ALA A 161 5.40 -7.54 5.48
CA ALA A 161 4.23 -7.30 4.65
C ALA A 161 4.59 -7.45 3.17
N GLU A 162 3.67 -8.05 2.39
CA GLU A 162 3.88 -8.40 0.98
C GLU A 162 4.18 -7.16 0.11
N THR A 163 3.59 -6.02 0.44
CA THR A 163 3.69 -4.79 -0.34
C THR A 163 4.31 -3.66 0.47
N TRP A 164 4.88 -2.68 -0.24
CA TRP A 164 5.25 -1.39 0.34
C TRP A 164 4.04 -0.44 0.31
N MET A 165 3.89 0.38 1.35
CA MET A 165 2.84 1.40 1.43
C MET A 165 3.43 2.78 1.19
N LYS A 166 2.95 3.44 0.12
CA LYS A 166 3.36 4.80 -0.26
C LYS A 166 2.77 5.85 0.68
N ASN A 167 3.52 6.90 0.96
CA ASN A 167 3.05 8.00 1.81
C ASN A 167 2.01 8.92 1.19
N ILE A 168 1.92 9.00 -0.14
CA ILE A 168 1.01 9.90 -0.84
C ILE A 168 0.00 9.11 -1.68
N PRO A 169 -1.21 9.66 -1.90
CA PRO A 169 -2.17 9.09 -2.82
C PRO A 169 -1.64 9.06 -4.26
N THR A 170 -2.20 8.16 -5.07
CA THR A 170 -1.96 8.08 -6.51
C THR A 170 -3.25 8.40 -7.26
N LEU A 171 -3.16 9.36 -8.16
CA LEU A 171 -4.27 9.83 -8.99
C LEU A 171 -3.91 9.70 -10.46
N ILE A 172 -4.86 9.26 -11.27
CA ILE A 172 -4.78 9.31 -12.74
C ILE A 172 -5.65 10.48 -13.19
N THR A 173 -5.13 11.31 -14.11
CA THR A 173 -5.90 12.36 -14.77
C THR A 173 -6.26 11.90 -16.16
N ASN A 174 -7.54 11.87 -16.48
CA ASN A 174 -8.06 11.40 -17.76
C ASN A 174 -8.44 12.60 -18.66
N GLU A 175 -8.69 12.32 -19.94
CA GLU A 175 -9.14 13.34 -20.88
C GLU A 175 -10.45 14.00 -20.43
N CYS A 176 -10.57 15.30 -20.66
CA CYS A 176 -11.81 16.03 -20.40
C CYS A 176 -12.89 15.67 -21.42
N THR A 177 -14.16 15.72 -21.00
CA THR A 177 -15.31 15.53 -21.90
C THR A 177 -16.31 16.68 -21.79
N ASP A 178 -17.33 16.65 -22.65
CA ASP A 178 -18.45 17.59 -22.66
C ASP A 178 -18.03 19.07 -22.66
N THR A 179 -16.95 19.39 -23.38
CA THR A 179 -16.43 20.76 -23.51
C THR A 179 -17.38 21.60 -24.37
N LEU A 180 -18.15 22.44 -23.70
CA LEU A 180 -19.02 23.47 -24.25
C LEU A 180 -18.43 24.86 -23.97
N ALA A 181 -19.05 25.89 -24.53
CA ALA A 181 -18.61 27.28 -24.37
C ALA A 181 -18.43 27.73 -22.90
N PHE A 182 -19.13 27.08 -21.94
CA PHE A 182 -19.06 27.45 -20.53
C PHE A 182 -18.97 26.29 -19.53
N SER A 183 -18.77 25.05 -20.00
CA SER A 183 -18.67 23.87 -19.13
C SER A 183 -17.71 22.88 -19.75
N THR A 184 -16.91 22.24 -18.91
CA THR A 184 -16.04 21.13 -19.26
C THR A 184 -16.03 20.19 -18.08
N LYS A 185 -16.05 18.90 -18.33
CA LYS A 185 -15.95 17.88 -17.29
C LYS A 185 -14.53 17.35 -17.22
N GLY A 186 -13.92 17.50 -16.05
CA GLY A 186 -12.65 16.89 -15.71
C GLY A 186 -12.86 15.50 -15.13
N HIS A 187 -12.06 14.54 -15.58
CA HIS A 187 -12.11 13.14 -15.16
C HIS A 187 -10.82 12.74 -14.47
N GLY A 188 -10.94 12.06 -13.35
CA GLY A 188 -9.80 11.55 -12.60
C GLY A 188 -10.15 10.24 -11.91
N GLU A 189 -9.14 9.51 -11.49
CA GLU A 189 -9.29 8.25 -10.78
C GLU A 189 -8.33 8.22 -9.59
N LEU A 190 -8.87 7.95 -8.40
CA LEU A 190 -8.06 7.70 -7.21
C LEU A 190 -7.77 6.20 -7.13
N THR A 191 -6.56 5.78 -7.50
CA THR A 191 -6.20 4.35 -7.57
C THR A 191 -5.53 3.85 -6.30
N ASN A 192 -4.97 4.75 -5.49
CA ASN A 192 -4.37 4.42 -4.21
C ASN A 192 -4.47 5.60 -3.24
N ILE A 193 -4.91 5.39 -2.00
CA ILE A 193 -4.97 6.45 -0.96
C ILE A 193 -3.61 6.69 -0.27
N GLY A 194 -2.61 5.88 -0.63
CA GLY A 194 -1.34 5.78 0.07
C GLY A 194 -1.57 5.38 1.53
N ALA A 195 -0.80 5.98 2.41
CA ALA A 195 -0.89 5.77 3.85
C ALA A 195 -1.94 6.66 4.53
N ASN A 196 -2.80 7.37 3.78
CA ASN A 196 -3.67 8.44 4.29
C ASN A 196 -5.16 8.18 4.06
N ILE A 197 -5.98 9.03 4.69
CA ILE A 197 -7.37 9.24 4.31
C ILE A 197 -7.43 10.46 3.38
N VAL A 198 -7.89 10.27 2.14
CA VAL A 198 -8.00 11.35 1.14
C VAL A 198 -9.27 12.15 1.38
N THR A 199 -9.18 13.30 2.03
CA THR A 199 -10.36 14.11 2.39
C THR A 199 -10.73 15.17 1.37
N GLU A 200 -9.85 15.49 0.42
CA GLU A 200 -10.09 16.44 -0.65
C GLU A 200 -9.46 15.92 -1.95
N ARG A 201 -10.21 15.98 -3.05
CA ARG A 201 -9.74 15.63 -4.40
C ARG A 201 -10.30 16.61 -5.42
N GLY A 202 -9.59 16.83 -6.52
CA GLY A 202 -9.95 17.88 -7.48
C GLY A 202 -9.01 18.00 -8.66
N PHE A 203 -9.11 19.15 -9.34
CA PHE A 203 -8.29 19.52 -10.48
C PHE A 203 -7.71 20.92 -10.33
N HIS A 204 -6.46 21.07 -10.76
CA HIS A 204 -5.90 22.37 -11.14
C HIS A 204 -6.14 22.58 -12.63
N VAL A 205 -6.98 23.55 -12.95
CA VAL A 205 -7.35 23.89 -14.32
C VAL A 205 -6.50 25.06 -14.76
N ILE A 206 -5.63 24.83 -15.72
CA ILE A 206 -4.72 25.83 -16.28
C ILE A 206 -5.30 26.30 -17.62
N LYS A 207 -5.43 27.62 -17.78
CA LYS A 207 -5.86 28.25 -19.04
C LYS A 207 -4.80 29.24 -19.50
N GLU A 208 -4.16 28.94 -20.62
CA GLU A 208 -3.39 29.92 -21.38
C GLU A 208 -4.36 30.96 -21.96
N PHE A 209 -4.19 32.21 -21.54
CA PHE A 209 -5.07 33.31 -21.89
C PHE A 209 -4.35 34.30 -22.80
N SER A 210 -5.07 34.76 -23.82
CA SER A 210 -4.68 35.87 -24.69
C SER A 210 -5.94 36.62 -25.09
N GLY A 211 -6.11 37.85 -24.58
CA GLY A 211 -7.33 38.60 -24.86
C GLY A 211 -7.34 40.02 -24.30
N SER A 212 -8.52 40.65 -24.38
CA SER A 212 -8.73 41.96 -23.78
C SER A 212 -9.01 41.85 -22.28
N ILE A 213 -8.94 42.98 -21.56
CA ILE A 213 -9.35 43.02 -20.14
C ILE A 213 -10.82 42.60 -19.93
N PHE A 214 -11.68 42.84 -20.92
CA PHE A 214 -13.08 42.43 -20.88
C PHE A 214 -13.24 40.91 -21.00
N ASP A 215 -12.37 40.26 -21.78
CA ASP A 215 -12.35 38.80 -21.87
C ASP A 215 -11.79 38.17 -20.60
N LEU A 216 -10.75 38.78 -20.03
CA LEU A 216 -10.20 38.35 -18.74
C LEU A 216 -11.27 38.35 -17.65
N HIS A 217 -12.10 39.40 -17.58
CA HIS A 217 -13.19 39.49 -16.61
C HIS A 217 -14.20 38.33 -16.70
N LYS A 218 -14.41 37.75 -17.89
CA LYS A 218 -15.29 36.58 -18.05
C LYS A 218 -14.72 35.37 -17.30
N TYR A 219 -13.42 35.11 -17.46
CA TYR A 219 -12.77 34.01 -16.77
C TYR A 219 -12.72 34.22 -15.26
N THR A 220 -12.41 35.43 -14.80
CA THR A 220 -12.38 35.72 -13.35
C THR A 220 -13.76 35.62 -12.72
N PHE A 221 -14.83 35.96 -13.45
CA PHE A 221 -16.21 35.75 -12.99
C PHE A 221 -16.55 34.26 -12.82
N HIS A 222 -15.93 33.38 -13.61
CA HIS A 222 -16.07 31.92 -13.53
C HIS A 222 -15.06 31.24 -12.57
N GLY A 223 -14.41 32.03 -11.71
CA GLY A 223 -13.56 31.54 -10.63
C GLY A 223 -12.10 31.30 -10.99
N PHE A 224 -11.65 31.73 -12.18
CA PHE A 224 -10.23 31.74 -12.48
C PHE A 224 -9.52 32.91 -11.77
N ILE A 225 -8.31 32.65 -11.29
CA ILE A 225 -7.38 33.65 -10.77
C ILE A 225 -6.23 33.82 -11.76
N VAL A 226 -5.65 35.01 -11.77
CA VAL A 226 -4.46 35.31 -12.58
C VAL A 226 -3.24 34.68 -11.90
N SER A 227 -2.64 33.67 -12.53
CA SER A 227 -1.40 33.02 -12.10
C SER A 227 -0.19 33.84 -12.58
N SER A 228 -0.21 34.21 -13.87
CA SER A 228 0.76 35.12 -14.48
C SER A 228 0.07 36.00 -15.52
N MET A 229 0.57 37.22 -15.73
CA MET A 229 0.01 38.12 -16.74
C MET A 229 1.03 39.14 -17.22
N GLU A 230 1.13 39.27 -18.53
CA GLU A 230 1.89 40.30 -19.22
C GLU A 230 0.95 41.13 -20.09
N THR A 231 1.37 42.37 -20.36
CA THR A 231 0.65 43.27 -21.26
C THR A 231 1.49 43.53 -22.50
N VAL A 232 0.94 43.16 -23.65
CA VAL A 232 1.56 43.36 -24.97
C VAL A 232 0.89 44.56 -25.64
N THR A 233 1.69 45.55 -26.05
CA THR A 233 1.18 46.70 -26.81
C THR A 233 0.87 46.31 -28.24
N GLN A 234 -0.27 46.77 -28.76
CA GLN A 234 -0.70 46.52 -30.14
C GLN A 234 -0.60 47.80 -30.96
N TYR A 235 -0.01 47.68 -32.15
CA TYR A 235 0.18 48.80 -33.08
C TYR A 235 -0.49 48.51 -34.42
N ALA A 236 -1.10 49.54 -35.02
CA ALA A 236 -1.58 49.50 -36.40
C ALA A 236 -0.40 49.52 -37.40
N PRO A 237 -0.62 49.18 -38.68
CA PRO A 237 0.44 49.21 -39.70
C PRO A 237 1.12 50.57 -39.88
N ASN A 238 0.44 51.66 -39.50
CA ASN A 238 1.00 53.02 -39.52
C ASN A 238 1.80 53.38 -38.25
N GLY A 239 2.02 52.43 -37.34
CA GLY A 239 2.75 52.61 -36.08
C GLY A 239 1.94 53.26 -34.96
N ALA A 240 0.65 53.54 -35.16
CA ALA A 240 -0.20 54.08 -34.08
C ALA A 240 -0.51 53.00 -33.05
N LEU A 241 -0.41 53.32 -31.76
CA LEU A 241 -0.88 52.45 -30.67
C LEU A 241 -2.40 52.29 -30.79
N ILE A 242 -2.87 51.05 -30.92
CA ILE A 242 -4.29 50.72 -31.07
C ILE A 242 -4.86 49.94 -29.89
N GLY A 243 -4.03 49.45 -28.98
CA GLY A 243 -4.52 48.81 -27.76
C GLY A 243 -3.47 48.02 -27.01
N TRP A 244 -3.97 47.18 -26.09
CA TRP A 244 -3.20 46.29 -25.26
C TRP A 244 -3.84 44.91 -25.27
N LEU A 245 -3.00 43.89 -25.37
CA LEU A 245 -3.37 42.49 -25.25
C LEU A 245 -2.80 41.95 -23.95
N TYR A 246 -3.63 41.25 -23.18
CA TYR A 246 -3.24 40.59 -21.95
C TYR A 246 -2.95 39.13 -22.26
N VAL A 247 -1.74 38.68 -21.96
CA VAL A 247 -1.28 37.32 -22.24
C VAL A 247 -0.70 36.72 -20.97
N GLY A 248 -1.11 35.51 -20.62
CA GLY A 248 -0.62 34.86 -19.40
C GLY A 248 -1.37 33.60 -19.07
N GLU A 249 -1.26 33.17 -17.82
CA GLU A 249 -1.86 31.95 -17.32
C GLU A 249 -2.94 32.27 -16.28
N LEU A 250 -4.09 31.63 -16.42
CA LEU A 250 -5.14 31.64 -15.43
C LEU A 250 -5.23 30.27 -14.76
N LEU A 251 -5.44 30.25 -13.45
CA LEU A 251 -5.59 29.05 -12.65
C LEU A 251 -6.98 29.00 -12.03
N LYS A 252 -7.60 27.83 -12.02
CA LYS A 252 -8.80 27.55 -11.22
C LYS A 252 -8.63 26.22 -10.50
N VAL A 253 -8.94 26.21 -9.20
CA VAL A 253 -8.95 24.99 -8.41
C VAL A 253 -10.39 24.55 -8.21
N VAL A 254 -10.71 23.32 -8.62
CA VAL A 254 -12.03 22.72 -8.43
C VAL A 254 -11.86 21.46 -7.62
N SER A 255 -12.47 21.39 -6.43
CA SER A 255 -12.31 20.26 -5.53
C SER A 255 -13.61 19.87 -4.84
N THR A 256 -13.65 18.63 -4.35
CA THR A 256 -14.70 18.11 -3.48
C THR A 256 -14.08 17.64 -2.17
N LYS A 257 -14.77 17.92 -1.06
CA LYS A 257 -14.34 17.53 0.28
C LYS A 257 -15.22 16.43 0.83
N ASN A 258 -14.62 15.43 1.44
CA ASN A 258 -15.28 14.37 2.17
C ASN A 258 -14.50 14.08 3.46
N ILE A 259 -15.07 14.44 4.61
CA ILE A 259 -14.43 14.26 5.92
C ILE A 259 -14.19 12.79 6.29
N TYR A 260 -14.91 11.86 5.65
CA TYR A 260 -14.78 10.42 5.88
C TYR A 260 -13.80 9.75 4.91
N GLY A 261 -13.25 10.52 3.96
CA GLY A 261 -12.37 10.00 2.92
C GLY A 261 -13.10 9.67 1.62
N HIS A 262 -12.45 9.97 0.50
CA HIS A 262 -12.89 9.56 -0.82
C HIS A 262 -12.51 8.09 -1.08
N PRO A 263 -13.42 7.28 -1.66
CA PRO A 263 -13.11 5.90 -2.03
C PRO A 263 -12.19 5.84 -3.26
N LEU A 264 -11.61 4.66 -3.50
CA LEU A 264 -10.85 4.36 -4.70
C LEU A 264 -11.81 4.18 -5.88
N GLU A 265 -12.00 5.23 -6.66
CA GLU A 265 -12.93 5.25 -7.79
C GLU A 265 -12.57 6.35 -8.80
N GLU A 266 -13.16 6.23 -9.99
CA GLU A 266 -13.28 7.32 -10.95
C GLU A 266 -14.21 8.43 -10.41
N TYR A 267 -13.89 9.67 -10.73
CA TYR A 267 -14.68 10.82 -10.38
C TYR A 267 -14.71 11.87 -11.50
N GLU A 268 -15.84 12.55 -11.59
CA GLU A 268 -16.11 13.61 -12.56
C GLU A 268 -16.42 14.91 -11.81
N LEU A 269 -15.79 16.02 -12.20
CA LEU A 269 -16.13 17.36 -11.71
C LEU A 269 -16.35 18.32 -12.87
N ASP A 270 -17.36 19.20 -12.75
CA ASP A 270 -17.50 20.33 -13.68
C ASP A 270 -16.41 21.36 -13.38
N ILE A 271 -15.43 21.43 -14.26
CA ILE A 271 -14.28 22.32 -14.14
C ILE A 271 -14.53 23.70 -14.79
N GLY A 272 -15.62 23.86 -15.54
CA GLY A 272 -16.03 25.11 -16.16
C GLY A 272 -15.32 25.45 -17.48
N THR A 273 -15.37 26.72 -17.88
CA THR A 273 -15.02 27.22 -19.22
C THR A 273 -13.64 26.79 -19.71
N GLY A 274 -13.63 26.10 -20.86
CA GLY A 274 -12.44 25.79 -21.65
C GLY A 274 -11.93 26.94 -22.51
#